data_AF-A0A1B9GEY6-F1
#
_entry.id   AF-A0A1B9GEY6-F1
#
_cell.length_a   1.000
_cell.length_b   1.000
_cell.length_c   1.000
_cell.angle_alpha   90.00
_cell.angle_beta   90.00
_cell.angle_gamma   90.00
#
_symmetry.space_group_name_H-M   'P 1'
#
loop_
_entity.id
_entity.type
_entity.pdbx_description
1 polymer ?
#
loop_
_entity_poly.entity_id
_entity_poly.type
_entity_poly.pdbx_seq_one_letter_code
_entity_poly.pdbx_strand_id
1 'polypeptide(L)'
;MLSFRAYVTTKKDAFSTPWLFNRSFKYVREGLNSLTHPEELLVKQYENLGYPNLADCVRKGRLYLRLDRIGYYDSAYKKSGFREVFQGDIPSDFDPPENDVDWRIYMMRKYRNTEGLGEVLQKFGWSIERAEEEAKQFHERAL
;
A
#
# COMPACT_ATOMS: atom_id res chain seq x y z
N MET A 1 -17.69 43.93 11.78
CA MET A 1 -17.77 42.56 12.35
C MET A 1 -17.29 41.60 11.27
N LEU A 2 -16.05 41.10 11.38
CA LEU A 2 -15.47 40.18 10.39
C LEU A 2 -16.10 38.79 10.60
N SER A 3 -16.91 38.34 9.65
CA SER A 3 -17.42 36.97 9.61
C SER A 3 -16.25 36.03 9.30
N PHE A 4 -15.61 35.48 10.33
CA PHE A 4 -14.70 34.36 10.16
C PHE A 4 -15.51 33.18 9.61
N ARG A 5 -15.39 32.91 8.31
CA ARG A 5 -15.76 31.61 7.76
C ARG A 5 -14.82 30.60 8.41
N ALA A 6 -15.26 29.98 9.49
CA ALA A 6 -14.64 28.78 10.01
C ALA A 6 -14.74 27.74 8.91
N TYR A 7 -13.65 27.55 8.15
CA TYR A 7 -13.54 26.42 7.24
C TYR A 7 -13.63 25.18 8.12
N VAL A 8 -14.79 24.54 8.11
CA VAL A 8 -15.02 23.30 8.84
C VAL A 8 -14.20 22.26 8.10
N THR A 9 -12.95 22.08 8.50
CA THR A 9 -12.09 20.99 8.03
C THR A 9 -12.86 19.71 8.26
N THR A 10 -13.42 19.13 7.20
CA THR A 10 -14.17 17.89 7.32
C THR A 10 -13.18 16.77 7.63
N LYS A 11 -13.63 15.65 8.21
CA LYS A 11 -12.77 14.45 8.36
C LYS A 11 -12.09 14.09 7.03
N LYS A 12 -12.78 14.32 5.90
CA LYS A 12 -12.29 14.11 4.53
C LYS A 12 -11.07 14.98 4.17
N ASP A 13 -11.00 16.21 4.67
CA ASP A 13 -9.88 17.12 4.43
C ASP A 13 -8.64 16.72 5.26
N ALA A 14 -8.84 16.17 6.47
CA ALA A 14 -7.77 15.59 7.27
C ALA A 14 -7.30 14.19 6.80
N PHE A 15 -8.10 13.49 5.98
CA PHE A 15 -7.67 12.27 5.29
C PHE A 15 -6.74 12.55 4.10
N SER A 16 -6.60 13.81 3.69
CA SER A 16 -5.91 14.20 2.47
C SER A 16 -4.68 15.04 2.78
N THR A 17 -3.76 14.51 3.60
CA THR A 17 -2.44 15.15 3.79
C THR A 17 -1.83 15.40 2.40
N PRO A 18 -1.35 16.63 2.09
CA PRO A 18 -0.84 16.95 0.76
C PRO A 18 0.15 15.92 0.23
N TRP A 19 0.10 15.65 -1.07
CA TRP A 19 0.92 14.64 -1.76
C TRP A 19 2.39 14.68 -1.36
N LEU A 20 2.93 15.90 -1.22
CA LEU A 20 4.32 16.17 -0.85
C LEU A 20 4.71 15.59 0.52
N PHE A 21 3.76 15.41 1.42
CA PHE A 21 4.04 15.01 2.81
C PHE A 21 4.22 13.49 2.92
N ASN A 22 3.60 12.72 2.03
CA ASN A 22 3.37 11.29 2.28
C ASN A 22 3.75 10.35 1.14
N ARG A 23 4.02 10.86 -0.06
CA ARG A 23 4.44 10.07 -1.23
C ARG A 23 5.93 10.24 -1.53
N SER A 24 6.74 10.05 -0.49
CA SER A 24 8.21 10.11 -0.58
C SER A 24 8.80 8.91 -1.34
N PHE A 25 10.08 8.99 -1.69
CA PHE A 25 10.83 7.86 -2.23
C PHE A 25 10.72 6.63 -1.32
N LYS A 26 10.84 6.81 0.01
CA LYS A 26 10.72 5.72 0.99
C LYS A 26 9.34 5.07 0.97
N TYR A 27 8.27 5.86 0.84
CA TYR A 27 6.92 5.31 0.72
C TYR A 27 6.74 4.45 -0.55
N VAL A 28 7.25 4.93 -1.68
CA VAL A 28 7.13 4.26 -2.98
C VAL A 28 8.05 3.03 -3.03
N ARG A 29 9.36 3.23 -2.88
CA ARG A 29 10.42 2.26 -3.18
C ARG A 29 10.77 1.33 -2.03
N GLU A 30 10.66 1.82 -0.79
CA GLU A 30 10.97 1.02 0.41
C GLU A 30 9.71 0.45 1.07
N GLY A 31 8.52 0.88 0.64
CA GLY A 31 7.26 0.39 1.19
C GLY A 31 6.92 0.96 2.57
N LEU A 32 7.65 1.97 3.04
CA LEU A 32 7.54 2.46 4.41
C LEU A 32 6.14 3.00 4.72
N ASN A 33 5.56 2.56 5.84
CA ASN A 33 4.24 2.95 6.32
C ASN A 33 4.28 3.83 7.58
N SER A 34 5.46 4.20 8.06
CA SER A 34 5.59 5.16 9.17
C SER A 34 5.16 6.57 8.74
N LEU A 35 4.89 7.43 9.73
CA LEU A 35 4.73 8.85 9.46
C LEU A 35 6.05 9.44 8.97
N THR A 36 5.95 10.44 8.11
CA THR A 36 7.07 11.31 7.75
C THR A 36 7.17 12.47 8.74
N HIS A 37 8.32 13.14 8.76
CA HIS A 37 8.51 14.30 9.63
C HIS A 37 7.45 15.41 9.42
N PRO A 38 7.08 15.80 8.18
CA PRO A 38 5.96 16.71 7.97
C PRO A 38 4.62 16.24 8.54
N GLU A 39 4.33 14.94 8.50
CA GLU A 39 3.11 14.39 9.10
C GLU A 39 3.16 14.44 10.62
N GLU A 40 4.31 14.18 11.25
CA GLU A 40 4.49 14.32 12.70
C GLU A 40 4.25 15.77 13.17
N LEU A 41 4.78 16.74 12.42
CA LEU A 41 4.55 18.17 12.70
C LEU A 41 3.06 18.52 12.56
N LEU A 42 2.38 17.99 11.55
CA LEU A 42 0.96 18.21 11.33
C LEU A 42 0.10 17.61 12.46
N VAL A 43 0.42 16.38 12.89
CA VAL A 43 -0.20 15.71 14.06
C VAL A 43 -0.08 16.60 15.29
N LYS A 44 1.13 17.05 15.62
CA LYS A 44 1.38 17.92 16.78
C LYS A 44 0.60 19.23 16.70
N GLN A 45 0.51 19.82 15.51
CA GLN A 45 -0.23 21.07 15.33
C GLN A 45 -1.74 20.88 15.53
N TYR A 46 -2.32 19.77 15.05
CA TYR A 46 -3.72 19.46 15.32
C TYR A 46 -4.00 19.26 16.81
N GLU A 47 -3.10 18.60 17.54
CA GLU A 47 -3.24 18.43 18.99
C GLU A 47 -3.18 19.77 19.73
N ASN A 48 -2.21 20.62 19.40
CA ASN A 48 -2.07 21.95 20.01
C ASN A 48 -3.30 22.84 19.78
N LEU A 49 -3.99 22.67 18.65
CA LEU A 49 -5.18 23.43 18.30
C LEU A 49 -6.49 22.82 18.85
N GLY A 50 -6.41 21.72 19.61
CA GLY A 50 -7.59 21.06 20.19
C GLY A 50 -8.35 20.18 19.19
N TYR A 51 -7.69 19.70 18.14
CA TYR A 51 -8.28 18.83 17.10
C TYR A 51 -7.67 17.40 17.09
N PRO A 52 -7.72 16.65 18.21
CA PRO A 52 -7.10 15.32 18.29
C PRO A 52 -7.67 14.31 17.28
N ASN A 53 -8.94 14.46 16.91
CA ASN A 53 -9.57 13.63 15.87
C ASN A 53 -8.90 13.79 14.50
N LEU A 54 -8.41 14.99 14.16
CA LEU A 54 -7.69 15.23 12.90
C LEU A 54 -6.26 14.67 12.98
N ALA A 55 -5.62 14.78 14.13
CA ALA A 55 -4.33 14.14 14.39
C ALA A 55 -4.41 12.61 14.18
N ASP A 56 -5.49 11.98 14.66
CA ASP A 56 -5.74 10.55 14.45
C ASP A 56 -6.00 10.18 13.00
N CYS A 57 -6.64 11.05 12.21
CA CYS A 57 -6.81 10.84 10.78
C CYS A 57 -5.44 10.79 10.07
N VAL A 58 -4.51 11.67 10.43
CA VAL A 58 -3.15 11.66 9.86
C VAL A 58 -2.41 10.38 10.26
N ARG A 59 -2.45 10.00 11.55
CA ARG A 59 -1.82 8.75 12.05
C ARG A 59 -2.30 7.50 11.31
N LYS A 60 -3.60 7.42 11.03
CA LYS A 60 -4.25 6.26 10.39
C LYS A 60 -4.38 6.41 8.87
N GLY A 61 -3.93 7.53 8.30
CA GLY A 61 -4.10 7.88 6.90
C GLY A 61 -3.35 6.95 5.92
N ARG A 62 -2.33 6.23 6.41
CA ARG A 62 -1.49 5.34 5.60
C ARG A 62 -2.28 4.22 4.92
N LEU A 63 -3.27 3.67 5.62
CA LEU A 63 -4.18 2.66 5.06
C LEU A 63 -4.88 3.21 3.82
N TYR A 64 -5.48 4.40 3.94
CA TYR A 64 -6.21 5.04 2.84
C TYR A 64 -5.29 5.43 1.68
N LEU A 65 -4.06 5.88 1.96
CA LEU A 65 -3.06 6.16 0.92
C LEU A 65 -2.68 4.90 0.13
N ARG A 66 -2.57 3.74 0.78
CA ARG A 66 -2.32 2.47 0.10
C ARG A 66 -3.55 2.01 -0.69
N LEU A 67 -4.75 2.17 -0.14
CA LEU A 67 -6.01 1.87 -0.83
C LEU A 67 -6.22 2.73 -2.09
N ASP A 68 -5.84 4.01 -2.09
CA ASP A 68 -5.86 4.88 -3.30
C ASP A 68 -4.95 4.36 -4.44
N ARG A 69 -4.06 3.41 -4.13
CA ARG A 69 -3.13 2.80 -5.08
C ARG A 69 -3.32 1.30 -5.22
N ILE A 70 -4.28 0.70 -4.52
CA ILE A 70 -4.55 -0.73 -4.65
C ILE A 70 -5.06 -1.00 -6.07
N GLY A 71 -4.45 -1.94 -6.78
CA GLY A 71 -4.71 -2.17 -8.21
C GLY A 71 -3.76 -1.46 -9.17
N TYR A 72 -3.10 -0.37 -8.75
CA TYR A 72 -2.01 0.25 -9.50
C TYR A 72 -0.69 -0.45 -9.15
N TYR A 73 -0.50 -1.67 -9.66
CA TYR A 73 0.68 -2.48 -9.41
C TYR A 73 1.89 -2.03 -10.24
N ASP A 74 2.20 -0.74 -10.20
CA ASP A 74 3.43 -0.18 -10.77
C ASP A 74 4.65 -0.84 -10.10
N SER A 75 5.64 -1.22 -10.92
CA SER A 75 6.86 -1.90 -10.49
C SER A 75 7.75 -1.04 -9.59
N ALA A 76 7.54 0.28 -9.59
CA ALA A 76 8.22 1.18 -8.67
C ALA A 76 7.79 0.99 -7.21
N TYR A 77 6.60 0.43 -6.96
CA TYR A 77 6.11 0.28 -5.60
C TYR A 77 6.54 -1.03 -4.97
N LYS A 78 7.14 -0.95 -3.77
CA LYS A 78 7.38 -2.13 -2.93
C LYS A 78 6.05 -2.73 -2.48
N LYS A 79 5.82 -3.99 -2.84
CA LYS A 79 4.54 -4.67 -2.58
C LYS A 79 4.27 -4.87 -1.08
N SER A 80 5.30 -5.05 -0.26
CA SER A 80 5.15 -5.24 1.20
C SER A 80 4.46 -4.05 1.87
N GLY A 81 4.72 -2.83 1.40
CA GLY A 81 4.07 -1.63 1.90
C GLY A 81 2.54 -1.65 1.77
N PHE A 82 1.99 -2.30 0.75
CA PHE A 82 0.54 -2.47 0.61
C PHE A 82 -0.06 -3.47 1.59
N ARG A 83 0.75 -4.33 2.20
CA ARG A 83 0.28 -5.38 3.11
C ARG A 83 0.44 -4.99 4.56
N GLU A 84 1.64 -4.55 4.92
CA GLU A 84 2.00 -4.22 6.31
C GLU A 84 1.09 -3.16 6.93
N VAL A 85 0.45 -2.33 6.10
CA VAL A 85 -0.51 -1.33 6.55
C VAL A 85 -1.79 -1.94 7.17
N PHE A 86 -2.10 -3.20 6.85
CA PHE A 86 -3.21 -3.96 7.43
C PHE A 86 -2.83 -4.66 8.75
N GLN A 87 -1.55 -4.65 9.12
CA GLN A 87 -1.04 -5.13 10.42
C GLN A 87 -1.63 -6.50 10.84
N GLY A 88 -2.45 -6.52 11.91
CA GLY A 88 -3.04 -7.74 12.48
C GLY A 88 -4.14 -8.39 11.63
N ASP A 89 -4.58 -7.75 10.55
CA ASP A 89 -5.60 -8.29 9.64
C ASP A 89 -4.99 -9.17 8.53
N ILE A 90 -3.67 -9.39 8.54
CA ILE A 90 -2.99 -10.28 7.58
C ILE A 90 -3.16 -11.74 8.04
N PRO A 91 -3.65 -12.65 7.17
CA PRO A 91 -3.74 -14.07 7.52
C PRO A 91 -2.38 -14.64 7.94
N SER A 92 -2.37 -15.47 8.98
CA SER A 92 -1.12 -16.02 9.55
C SER A 92 -0.33 -16.91 8.59
N ASP A 93 -0.98 -17.46 7.58
CA ASP A 93 -0.38 -18.29 6.52
C ASP A 93 0.03 -17.46 5.29
N PHE A 94 -0.05 -16.13 5.37
CA PHE A 94 0.25 -15.21 4.29
C PHE A 94 1.70 -14.71 4.38
N ASP A 95 2.63 -15.56 3.93
CA ASP A 95 4.06 -15.26 3.85
C ASP A 95 4.55 -15.27 2.40
N PRO A 96 4.43 -14.14 1.70
CA PRO A 96 4.75 -14.09 0.30
C PRO A 96 6.19 -13.64 0.02
N PRO A 97 6.80 -14.13 -1.06
CA PRO A 97 8.19 -13.82 -1.40
C PRO A 97 8.40 -12.36 -1.80
N GLU A 98 9.66 -11.93 -1.81
CA GLU A 98 10.03 -10.53 -2.05
C GLU A 98 9.88 -10.11 -3.52
N ASN A 99 10.27 -10.97 -4.46
CA ASN A 99 10.29 -10.63 -5.89
C ASN A 99 8.93 -10.86 -6.54
N ASP A 100 8.58 -9.99 -7.49
CA ASP A 100 7.31 -10.06 -8.23
C ASP A 100 7.17 -11.38 -9.04
N VAL A 101 8.28 -11.97 -9.50
CA VAL A 101 8.26 -13.27 -10.22
C VAL A 101 7.88 -14.42 -9.29
N ASP A 102 8.47 -14.47 -8.11
CA ASP A 102 8.18 -15.49 -7.09
C ASP A 102 6.79 -15.27 -6.49
N TRP A 103 6.40 -14.00 -6.34
CA TRP A 103 5.08 -13.59 -5.85
C TRP A 103 3.96 -14.19 -6.70
N ARG A 104 4.12 -14.14 -8.03
CA ARG A 104 3.16 -14.70 -8.97
C ARG A 104 2.95 -16.19 -8.73
N ILE A 105 4.04 -16.95 -8.62
CA ILE A 105 4.00 -18.40 -8.36
C ILE A 105 3.33 -18.68 -7.01
N TYR A 106 3.70 -17.93 -5.96
CA TYR A 106 3.11 -18.05 -4.63
C TYR A 106 1.58 -17.89 -4.68
N MET A 107 1.10 -16.81 -5.32
CA MET A 107 -0.34 -16.54 -5.44
C MET A 107 -1.05 -17.59 -6.29
N MET A 108 -0.44 -18.03 -7.40
CA MET A 108 -1.00 -19.09 -8.24
C MET A 108 -1.16 -20.40 -7.46
N ARG A 109 -0.16 -20.78 -6.65
CA ARG A 109 -0.22 -22.00 -5.84
C ARG A 109 -1.19 -21.89 -4.67
N LYS A 110 -1.24 -20.73 -3.99
CA LYS A 110 -2.13 -20.48 -2.84
C LYS A 110 -3.60 -20.51 -3.26
N TYR A 111 -3.93 -19.92 -4.41
CA TYR A 111 -5.31 -19.80 -4.91
C TYR A 111 -5.64 -20.78 -6.04
N ARG A 112 -4.85 -21.85 -6.23
CA ARG A 112 -5.00 -22.82 -7.33
C ARG A 112 -6.39 -23.48 -7.44
N ASN A 113 -7.09 -23.59 -6.31
CA ASN A 113 -8.42 -24.21 -6.23
C ASN A 113 -9.56 -23.18 -6.30
N THR A 114 -9.25 -21.90 -6.50
CA THR A 114 -10.25 -20.84 -6.64
C THR A 114 -10.72 -20.77 -8.09
N GLU A 115 -12.02 -20.99 -8.31
CA GLU A 115 -12.64 -21.04 -9.65
C GLU A 115 -12.26 -19.83 -10.53
N GLY A 116 -12.36 -18.63 -9.98
CA GLY A 116 -12.06 -17.40 -10.73
C GLY A 116 -10.59 -17.23 -11.13
N LEU A 117 -9.64 -17.91 -10.47
CA LEU A 117 -8.23 -17.81 -10.86
C LEU A 117 -7.99 -18.53 -12.21
N GLY A 118 -8.58 -19.71 -12.40
CA GLY A 118 -8.41 -20.49 -13.62
C GLY A 118 -8.83 -19.72 -14.88
N GLU A 119 -9.98 -19.05 -14.81
CA GLU A 119 -10.49 -18.21 -15.91
C GLU A 119 -9.54 -17.05 -16.24
N VAL A 120 -9.01 -16.38 -15.22
CA VAL A 120 -8.07 -15.27 -15.40
C VAL A 120 -6.77 -15.76 -16.02
N LEU A 121 -6.22 -16.87 -15.53
CA LEU A 121 -4.98 -17.45 -16.06
C LEU A 121 -5.16 -17.84 -17.53
N GLN A 122 -6.26 -18.52 -17.87
CA GLN A 122 -6.58 -18.89 -19.25
C GLN A 122 -6.72 -17.66 -20.15
N LYS A 123 -7.50 -16.65 -19.71
CA LYS A 123 -7.75 -15.41 -20.47
C LYS A 123 -6.47 -14.69 -20.86
N PHE A 124 -5.46 -14.70 -19.99
CA PHE A 124 -4.20 -13.99 -20.20
C PHE A 124 -3.02 -14.90 -20.60
N GLY A 125 -3.28 -16.18 -20.88
CA GLY A 125 -2.25 -17.13 -21.31
C GLY A 125 -1.16 -17.37 -20.27
N TRP A 126 -1.54 -17.42 -18.99
CA TRP A 126 -0.65 -17.76 -17.88
C TRP A 126 -0.81 -19.22 -17.48
N SER A 127 0.33 -19.87 -17.25
CA SER A 127 0.40 -21.18 -16.59
C SER A 127 1.44 -21.13 -15.47
N ILE A 128 1.38 -22.09 -14.55
CA ILE A 128 2.35 -22.14 -13.44
C ILE A 128 3.74 -22.46 -13.96
N GLU A 129 3.86 -23.31 -14.98
CA GLU A 129 5.12 -23.69 -15.62
C GLU A 129 5.78 -22.47 -16.27
N ARG A 130 4.99 -21.63 -16.96
CA ARG A 130 5.49 -20.37 -17.51
C ARG A 130 5.99 -19.44 -16.39
N ALA A 131 5.24 -19.31 -15.31
CA ALA A 131 5.63 -18.45 -14.20
C ALA A 131 6.93 -18.94 -13.53
N GLU A 132 7.09 -20.25 -13.37
CA GLU A 132 8.30 -20.89 -12.85
C GLU A 132 9.52 -20.69 -13.75
N GLU A 133 9.35 -20.83 -15.07
CA GLU A 133 10.42 -20.56 -16.04
C GLU A 133 10.84 -19.08 -16.04
N GLU A 134 9.88 -18.14 -16.00
CA GLU A 134 10.19 -16.72 -15.90
C GLU A 134 10.94 -16.38 -14.60
N ALA A 135 10.56 -16.98 -13.47
CA ALA A 135 11.26 -16.77 -12.20
C ALA A 135 12.69 -17.33 -12.23
N LYS A 136 12.88 -18.52 -12.82
CA LYS A 136 14.21 -19.11 -13.01
C LYS A 136 15.12 -18.18 -13.82
N GLN A 137 14.65 -17.70 -14.96
CA GLN A 137 15.43 -16.77 -15.80
C GLN A 137 15.76 -15.46 -15.10
N PHE A 138 14.85 -14.94 -14.26
CA PHE A 138 15.10 -13.75 -13.45
C PHE A 138 16.25 -13.97 -12.47
N HIS A 139 16.23 -15.08 -11.73
CA HIS A 139 17.26 -15.41 -10.75
C HIS A 139 18.61 -15.73 -11.42
N GLU A 140 18.62 -16.35 -12.59
CA GLU A 140 19.85 -16.60 -13.37
C GLU A 140 20.52 -15.31 -13.88
N ARG A 141 19.74 -14.27 -14.19
CA ARG A 141 20.27 -12.96 -14.62
C ARG A 141 20.72 -12.06 -13.46
N ALA A 142 20.30 -12.39 -12.25
CA ALA A 142 20.65 -11.64 -11.04
C ALA A 142 21.97 -12.12 -10.38
N LEU A 143 22.53 -13.24 -10.88
CA LEU A 143 23.85 -13.78 -10.56
C LEU A 143 24.93 -13.15 -11.44
#